data_AF-A0A1B6HRC9-F1
#
_entry.id   AF-A0A1B6HRC9-F1
#
_cell.length_a   1.000
_cell.length_b   1.000
_cell.length_c   1.000
_cell.angle_alpha   90.00
_cell.angle_beta   90.00
_cell.angle_gamma   90.00
#
_symmetry.space_group_name_H-M   'P 1'
#
loop_
_entity.id
_entity.type
_entity.pdbx_description
1 polymer ?
#
loop_
_entity_poly.entity_id
_entity_poly.type
_entity_poly.pdbx_seq_one_letter_code
_entity_poly.pdbx_strand_id
1 'polypeptide(L)'
;RHIENQTGATVSLRGQQSGFIKFTNNKESEEPLHIRVEHKKEDIVVEAQRLALNLVQTIEDDFKEFSKYESQKFSYIPTTSTIPAPSLRPPPPRFPSSTVQPGVTT
;
A
#
# COMPACT_ATOMS: atom_id res chain seq x y z
N ARG A 1 9.64 -4.47 21.30
CA ARG A 1 10.38 -5.50 22.08
C ARG A 1 11.70 -5.90 21.42
N HIS A 2 11.76 -6.43 20.18
CA HIS A 2 13.04 -6.88 19.59
C HIS A 2 14.12 -5.78 19.50
N ILE A 3 13.78 -4.64 18.88
CA ILE A 3 14.72 -3.51 18.71
C ILE A 3 15.19 -2.96 20.06
N GLU A 4 14.27 -2.80 21.01
CA GLU A 4 14.57 -2.35 22.38
C GLU A 4 15.56 -3.31 23.07
N ASN A 5 15.35 -4.62 22.96
CA ASN A 5 16.22 -5.62 23.58
C ASN A 5 17.61 -5.68 22.94
N GLN A 6 17.72 -5.48 21.63
CA GLN A 6 19.00 -5.54 20.92
C GLN A 6 19.87 -4.29 21.13
N THR A 7 19.24 -3.12 21.25
CA THR A 7 19.95 -1.83 21.24
C THR A 7 19.96 -1.11 22.57
N GLY A 8 19.00 -1.41 23.45
CA GLY A 8 18.75 -0.63 24.67
C GLY A 8 18.04 0.70 24.42
N ALA A 9 17.66 1.02 23.18
CA ALA A 9 16.86 2.20 22.86
C ALA A 9 15.40 2.04 23.33
N THR A 10 14.77 3.16 23.67
CA THR A 10 13.31 3.20 23.88
C THR A 10 12.63 3.37 22.53
N VAL A 11 11.70 2.48 22.19
CA VAL A 11 10.98 2.52 20.91
C VAL A 11 9.49 2.59 21.16
N SER A 12 8.80 3.55 20.54
CA SER A 12 7.35 3.70 20.66
C SER A 12 6.69 3.98 19.32
N LEU A 13 5.50 3.44 19.10
CA LEU A 13 4.66 3.77 17.96
C LEU A 13 3.88 5.06 18.25
N ARG A 14 3.86 5.99 17.31
CA ARG A 14 3.25 7.32 17.42
C ARG A 14 2.56 7.69 16.10
N GLY A 15 1.81 8.79 16.09
CA GLY A 15 1.05 9.22 14.92
C GLY A 15 -0.43 8.84 14.99
N GLN A 16 -1.12 9.08 13.89
CA GLN A 16 -2.53 8.71 13.72
C GLN A 16 -2.72 7.19 13.85
N GLN A 17 -3.78 6.77 14.53
CA GLN A 17 -4.16 5.37 14.74
C GLN A 17 -3.13 4.53 15.51
N SER A 18 -2.15 5.18 16.16
CA SER A 18 -1.11 4.50 16.94
C SER A 18 -1.59 4.02 18.31
N GLY A 19 -2.73 4.51 18.79
CA GLY A 19 -3.20 4.35 20.16
C GLY A 19 -2.44 5.21 21.18
N PHE A 20 -1.45 6.01 20.73
CA PHE A 20 -0.71 6.90 21.61
C PHE A 20 -1.42 8.25 21.77
N ILE A 21 -2.02 8.47 22.93
CA ILE A 21 -2.66 9.74 23.29
C ILE A 21 -1.64 10.70 23.88
N LYS A 22 -1.46 11.87 23.26
CA LYS A 22 -0.62 12.94 23.80
C LYS A 22 -1.31 13.56 25.02
N PHE A 23 -0.58 13.64 26.14
CA PHE A 23 -1.09 14.28 27.37
C PHE A 23 -1.44 15.76 27.17
N THR A 24 -0.77 16.43 26.24
CA THR A 24 -0.94 17.87 26.00
C THR A 24 -2.27 18.24 25.37
N ASN A 25 -2.88 17.38 24.54
CA ASN A 25 -4.13 17.70 23.82
C ASN A 25 -5.19 16.60 23.92
N ASN A 26 -4.91 15.53 24.69
CA ASN A 26 -5.76 14.34 24.86
C ASN A 26 -6.20 13.72 23.52
N LYS A 27 -5.38 13.87 22.47
CA LYS A 27 -5.59 13.35 21.12
C LYS A 27 -4.34 12.63 20.65
N GLU A 28 -4.50 11.74 19.68
CA GLU A 28 -3.37 11.24 18.91
C GLU A 28 -2.65 12.37 18.15
N SER A 29 -1.43 12.08 17.73
CA SER A 29 -0.67 13.03 16.90
C SER A 29 -1.30 13.14 15.52
N GLU A 30 -1.24 14.32 14.92
CA GLU A 30 -1.72 14.54 13.54
C GLU A 30 -0.71 14.08 12.49
N GLU A 31 0.49 13.71 12.91
CA GLU A 31 1.51 13.10 12.06
C GLU A 31 1.09 11.69 11.61
N PRO A 32 1.49 11.25 10.41
CA PRO A 32 1.31 9.86 9.99
C PRO A 32 1.87 8.87 11.00
N LEU A 33 1.38 7.63 10.95
CA LEU A 33 1.87 6.54 11.79
C LEU A 33 3.38 6.36 11.61
N HIS A 34 4.14 6.44 12.70
CA HIS A 34 5.60 6.38 12.66
C HIS A 34 6.20 5.76 13.94
N ILE A 35 7.45 5.33 13.83
CA ILE A 35 8.23 4.78 14.94
C ILE A 35 9.11 5.90 15.52
N ARG A 36 9.01 6.15 16.82
CA ARG A 36 9.90 7.06 17.56
C ARG A 36 10.94 6.27 18.34
N VAL A 37 12.22 6.56 18.08
CA VAL A 37 13.38 5.99 18.76
C VAL A 37 13.98 7.07 19.67
N GLU A 38 14.25 6.72 20.93
CA GLU A 38 14.87 7.62 21.90
C GLU A 38 15.97 6.91 22.69
N HIS A 39 17.15 7.53 22.74
CA HIS A 39 18.26 7.06 23.56
C HIS A 39 19.24 8.21 23.85
N LYS A 40 20.03 8.11 24.94
CA LYS A 40 21.00 9.15 25.35
C LYS A 40 22.26 9.22 24.47
N LYS A 41 22.57 8.12 23.77
CA LYS A 41 23.74 7.97 22.90
C LYS A 41 23.29 7.88 21.46
N GLU A 42 23.89 8.69 20.59
CA GLU A 42 23.56 8.76 19.16
C GLU A 42 23.85 7.44 18.44
N ASP A 43 24.97 6.77 18.73
CA ASP A 43 25.32 5.47 18.13
C ASP A 43 24.20 4.43 18.25
N ILE A 44 23.54 4.40 19.41
CA ILE A 44 22.43 3.49 19.68
C ILE A 44 21.15 3.93 18.95
N VAL A 45 20.92 5.23 18.78
CA VAL A 45 19.80 5.74 17.99
C VAL A 45 19.95 5.33 16.54
N VAL A 46 21.15 5.46 15.97
CA VAL A 46 21.45 5.08 14.59
C VAL A 46 21.26 3.58 14.38
N GLU A 47 21.78 2.74 15.28
CA GLU A 47 21.57 1.29 15.20
C GLU A 47 20.10 0.89 15.35
N ALA A 48 19.37 1.47 16.31
CA ALA A 48 17.95 1.20 16.49
C ALA A 48 17.11 1.68 15.30
N GLN A 49 17.46 2.81 14.69
CA GLN A 49 16.83 3.30 13.47
C GLN A 49 17.07 2.35 12.30
N ARG A 50 18.29 1.85 12.11
CA ARG A 50 18.63 0.86 11.08
C ARG A 50 17.78 -0.40 11.24
N LEU A 51 17.65 -0.91 12.47
CA LEU A 51 16.81 -2.08 12.75
C LEU A 51 15.32 -1.81 12.52
N ALA A 52 14.83 -0.62 12.86
CA ALA A 52 13.45 -0.22 12.61
C ALA A 52 13.14 -0.16 11.11
N LEU A 53 14.04 0.40 10.30
CA LEU A 53 13.90 0.46 8.84
C LEU A 53 13.89 -0.93 8.21
N ASN A 54 14.78 -1.82 8.64
CA ASN A 54 14.80 -3.20 8.17
C ASN A 54 13.47 -3.92 8.45
N LEU A 55 12.89 -3.70 9.63
CA LEU A 55 11.60 -4.29 10.00
C LEU A 55 10.47 -3.74 9.12
N VAL A 56 10.44 -2.43 8.86
CA VAL A 56 9.44 -1.83 7.96
C VAL A 56 9.55 -2.45 6.57
N GLN A 57 10.77 -2.58 6.04
CA GLN A 57 11.00 -3.19 4.74
C GLN A 57 10.43 -4.61 4.65
N THR A 58 10.68 -5.45 5.65
CA THR A 58 10.13 -6.82 5.68
C THR A 58 8.59 -6.82 5.67
N ILE A 59 7.96 -5.94 6.46
CA ILE A 59 6.49 -5.84 6.50
C ILE A 59 5.93 -5.33 5.18
N GLU A 60 6.59 -4.38 4.52
CA GLU A 60 6.18 -3.88 3.21
C GLU A 60 6.24 -4.98 2.14
N ASP A 61 7.28 -5.80 2.17
CA ASP A 61 7.44 -6.94 1.26
C ASP A 61 6.34 -7.99 1.49
N ASP A 62 6.08 -8.34 2.76
CA ASP A 62 5.00 -9.25 3.15
C ASP A 62 3.62 -8.71 2.73
N PHE A 63 3.37 -7.41 2.96
CA PHE A 63 2.11 -6.77 2.58
C PHE A 63 1.91 -6.75 1.06
N LYS A 64 2.98 -6.54 0.30
CA LYS A 64 2.96 -6.57 -1.16
C LYS A 64 2.66 -7.97 -1.69
N GLU A 65 3.21 -9.00 -1.08
CA GLU A 65 2.89 -10.39 -1.40
C GLU A 65 1.43 -10.71 -1.08
N PHE A 66 0.97 -10.35 0.12
CA PHE A 66 -0.42 -10.54 0.54
C PHE A 66 -1.41 -9.85 -0.43
N SER A 67 -1.13 -8.60 -0.80
CA SER A 67 -1.98 -7.83 -1.73
C SER A 67 -2.08 -8.48 -3.12
N LYS A 68 -0.99 -9.06 -3.62
CA LYS A 68 -0.99 -9.82 -4.88
C LYS A 68 -1.84 -11.08 -4.76
N TYR A 69 -1.69 -11.82 -3.66
CA TYR A 69 -2.47 -13.02 -3.40
C TYR A 69 -3.97 -12.74 -3.33
N GLU A 70 -4.38 -11.67 -2.62
CA GLU A 70 -5.79 -11.25 -2.57
C GLU A 70 -6.32 -10.87 -3.96
N SER A 71 -5.56 -10.09 -4.72
CA SER A 71 -5.94 -9.69 -6.08
C SER A 71 -6.12 -10.90 -7.01
N GLN A 72 -5.29 -11.94 -6.85
CA GLN A 72 -5.41 -13.19 -7.60
C GLN A 72 -6.62 -14.04 -7.15
N LYS A 73 -6.94 -14.05 -5.86
CA LYS A 73 -8.13 -14.75 -5.34
C LYS A 73 -9.44 -14.18 -5.89
N PHE A 74 -9.55 -12.87 -6.04
CA PHE A 74 -10.74 -12.25 -6.64
C PHE A 74 -10.78 -12.34 -8.18
N SER A 75 -9.65 -12.65 -8.83
CA SER A 75 -9.62 -12.89 -10.28
C SER A 75 -10.06 -14.30 -10.68
N TYR A 76 -10.19 -15.23 -9.73
CA TYR A 76 -10.75 -16.57 -9.93
C TYR A 76 -12.21 -16.64 -9.45
N ILE A 77 -13.09 -15.90 -10.12
CA ILE A 77 -14.44 -16.43 -10.37
C ILE A 77 -14.32 -17.30 -11.63
N PRO A 78 -14.23 -18.63 -11.52
CA PRO A 78 -14.38 -19.48 -12.69
C PRO A 78 -15.80 -19.26 -13.23
N THR A 79 -15.91 -18.70 -14.42
CA THR A 79 -17.18 -18.62 -15.17
C THR A 79 -17.52 -20.03 -15.67
N THR A 80 -17.97 -20.91 -14.77
CA THR A 80 -18.48 -22.23 -15.14
C THR A 80 -20.00 -22.21 -15.21
N SER A 81 -20.52 -22.61 -16.38
CA SER A 81 -21.89 -23.03 -16.74
C SER A 81 -23.01 -21.99 -16.94
N THR A 82 -23.15 -21.59 -18.21
CA THR A 82 -24.35 -21.76 -19.07
C THR A 82 -25.72 -21.24 -18.61
N ILE A 83 -26.04 -20.02 -19.03
CA ILE A 83 -27.36 -19.67 -19.59
C ILE A 83 -27.07 -19.02 -20.95
N PRO A 84 -27.61 -19.50 -22.09
CA PRO A 84 -27.35 -18.87 -23.37
C PRO A 84 -28.19 -17.58 -23.47
N ALA A 85 -27.57 -16.43 -23.21
CA ALA A 85 -28.12 -15.14 -23.62
C ALA A 85 -27.50 -14.75 -24.97
N PRO A 86 -28.30 -14.31 -25.96
CA PRO A 86 -27.80 -14.01 -27.28
C PRO A 86 -26.84 -12.82 -27.24
N SER A 87 -25.75 -13.01 -27.96
CA SER A 87 -24.56 -12.20 -28.10
C SER A 87 -24.84 -10.73 -28.43
N LEU A 88 -24.25 -9.80 -27.67
CA LEU A 88 -23.64 -8.57 -28.21
C LEU A 88 -22.51 -8.12 -27.27
N ARG A 89 -21.31 -8.65 -27.48
CA ARG A 89 -20.09 -8.12 -26.85
C ARG A 89 -19.67 -6.85 -27.61
N PRO A 90 -19.21 -5.77 -26.93
CA PRO A 90 -18.80 -4.54 -27.61
C PRO A 90 -17.61 -4.79 -28.54
N PRO A 91 -17.50 -4.06 -29.66
CA PRO A 91 -16.42 -4.27 -30.63
C PRO A 91 -15.04 -3.88 -30.06
N PRO A 92 -13.95 -4.48 -30.59
CA PRO A 92 -12.57 -4.23 -30.18
C PRO A 92 -12.07 -2.83 -30.61
N PRO A 93 -10.91 -2.36 -30.08
CA PRO A 93 -10.52 -0.95 -30.10
C PRO A 93 -10.17 -0.45 -31.51
N ARG A 94 -10.55 0.82 -31.77
CA ARG A 94 -10.49 1.47 -33.06
C ARG A 94 -9.09 1.99 -33.38
N PHE A 95 -8.54 1.62 -34.53
CA PHE A 95 -7.36 2.27 -35.11
C PHE A 95 -7.77 3.46 -35.99
N PRO A 96 -6.95 4.53 -36.06
CA PRO A 96 -7.31 5.73 -36.81
C PRO A 96 -6.93 5.59 -38.29
N SER A 97 -7.89 5.76 -39.19
CA SER A 97 -7.62 5.94 -40.62
C SER A 97 -7.99 7.36 -41.02
N SER A 98 -6.96 8.09 -41.42
CA SER A 98 -6.98 9.44 -41.94
C SER A 98 -7.77 9.58 -43.24
N THR A 99 -8.10 10.85 -43.52
CA THR A 99 -8.06 11.48 -44.86
C THR A 99 -9.38 11.60 -45.64
N VAL A 100 -9.87 12.84 -45.58
CA VAL A 100 -10.37 13.71 -46.67
C VAL A 100 -11.88 13.75 -46.99
N GLN A 101 -12.24 15.01 -47.28
CA GLN A 101 -13.50 15.75 -47.31
C GLN A 101 -14.52 15.39 -48.41
N PRO A 102 -15.74 15.96 -48.32
CA PRO A 102 -16.91 15.60 -49.12
C PRO A 102 -17.08 16.50 -50.35
N GLY A 103 -17.80 16.00 -51.36
CA GLY A 103 -18.14 16.80 -52.54
C GLY A 103 -19.17 16.13 -53.45
N VAL A 104 -20.40 16.06 -52.94
CA VAL A 104 -21.70 15.93 -53.61
C VAL A 104 -21.80 16.03 -55.14
N THR A 105 -22.47 15.00 -55.66
CA THR A 105 -23.39 14.86 -56.80
C THR A 105 -23.95 16.14 -57.46
N THR A 106 -24.01 16.16 -58.79
CA THR A 106 -25.24 16.10 -59.61
C THR A 106 -24.87 15.57 -61.00
#